data_AF-A0A957PCI2-F1
#
_entry.id   AF-A0A957PCI2-F1
#
_cell.length_a   1.000
_cell.length_b   1.000
_cell.length_c   1.000
_cell.angle_alpha   90.00
_cell.angle_beta   90.00
_cell.angle_gamma   90.00
#
_symmetry.space_group_name_H-M   'P 1'
#
loop_
_entity.id
_entity.type
_entity.pdbx_description
1 polymer ?
#
loop_
_entity_poly.entity_id
_entity_poly.type
_entity_poly.pdbx_seq_one_letter_code
_entity_poly.pdbx_strand_id
1 'polypeptide(L)'
;MNVNRHLIFILLTSLMLWLAACQSANEQEVAVAVALTQTAAAVETDAAATPTALPPTATVQEQPTAEPTATVEPTTAPEATATSTPDTDPAVAALLEQAGEWLGVQPDDPAFDGLQAVRIFTPDGQERWLVHTVGMRDFENDRYHGMAIFAPNGAGAWQLQAQVALNGDPTDANAPAGPDFLPDNGVTQVEITPDRIWLQVEGGAGAHSGVFQIYSFDGTAFKLEADGFSSSPGVGSVRDLNGDGIGEVLLDATDYYVFCYACGVREVTTQILRWDGEELAPVELTPLDDSAPAELRELNNHAVELADAGLWKDAQITISEAESLSAGDDNSVFAWNVIDIGLIAQERQLAIGSMSEDEQIGYPILGNIFYGDYDAAVDVMRAYSPTLIFSDTTPLIVGTVAEGWEVELSDRISSTVALGLNVEPDNAAAHFLSGWALWLQDAPPSEVLTEITAAAQLAPDDEFYAAAVAFLGGEETPTAADTPVPGADGGTIYFSAQDRASDKQNIYAFDIGGEDATLVVEEGIQPRMRPDGALLAFHSTRGDMLGLNGYNLDTDER
;
A
#
# COMPACT_ATOMS: atom_id res chain seq x y z
N MET A 1 15.42 -35.19 53.74
CA MET A 1 14.58 -35.30 52.53
C MET A 1 13.38 -34.35 52.58
N ASN A 2 13.57 -33.05 52.84
CA ASN A 2 12.48 -32.06 52.78
C ASN A 2 12.91 -30.68 52.24
N VAL A 3 14.15 -30.55 51.76
CA VAL A 3 14.68 -29.27 51.23
C VAL A 3 14.45 -29.15 49.71
N ASN A 4 14.24 -30.26 48.99
CA ASN A 4 14.05 -30.23 47.53
C ASN A 4 12.65 -29.84 47.06
N ARG A 5 11.63 -29.86 47.93
CA ARG A 5 10.25 -29.52 47.51
C ARG A 5 10.02 -28.01 47.39
N HIS A 6 10.68 -27.21 48.22
CA HIS A 6 10.55 -25.75 48.13
C HIS A 6 11.35 -25.15 46.99
N LEU A 7 12.51 -25.72 46.64
CA LEU A 7 13.30 -25.24 45.51
C LEU A 7 12.60 -25.49 44.16
N ILE A 8 11.97 -26.67 44.01
CA ILE A 8 11.20 -27.02 42.80
C ILE A 8 9.96 -26.15 42.66
N PHE A 9 9.28 -25.83 43.77
CA PHE A 9 8.10 -24.97 43.74
C PHE A 9 8.44 -23.51 43.39
N ILE A 10 9.59 -23.00 43.85
CA ILE A 10 10.07 -21.65 43.52
C ILE A 10 10.51 -21.59 42.05
N LEU A 11 11.20 -22.62 41.54
CA LEU A 11 11.58 -22.69 40.12
C LEU A 11 10.37 -22.78 39.18
N LEU A 12 9.34 -23.55 39.53
CA LEU A 12 8.11 -23.64 38.73
C LEU A 12 7.27 -22.36 38.76
N THR A 13 7.23 -21.66 39.89
CA THR A 13 6.52 -20.37 39.98
C THR A 13 7.28 -19.25 39.26
N SER A 14 8.61 -19.22 39.33
CA SER A 14 9.41 -18.28 38.53
C SER A 14 9.33 -18.55 37.04
N LEU A 15 9.25 -19.81 36.60
CA LEU A 15 9.09 -20.17 35.18
C LEU A 15 7.70 -19.78 34.66
N MET A 16 6.63 -19.98 35.44
CA MET A 16 5.28 -19.55 35.06
C MET A 16 5.11 -18.02 35.07
N LEU A 17 5.77 -17.29 35.98
CA LEU A 17 5.78 -15.83 35.97
C LEU A 17 6.60 -15.24 34.81
N TRP A 18 7.58 -15.97 34.29
CA TRP A 18 8.37 -15.56 33.13
C TRP A 18 7.62 -15.85 31.82
N LEU A 19 6.96 -17.01 31.70
CA LEU A 19 6.07 -17.34 30.57
C LEU A 19 4.87 -16.39 30.45
N ALA A 20 4.28 -15.98 31.58
CA ALA A 20 3.18 -14.99 31.58
C ALA A 20 3.63 -13.55 31.24
N ALA A 21 4.92 -13.24 31.34
CA ALA A 21 5.48 -11.93 31.00
C ALA A 21 5.96 -11.84 29.53
N CYS A 22 6.26 -12.98 28.89
CA CYS A 22 6.63 -13.02 27.47
C CYS A 22 5.41 -13.08 26.53
N GLN A 23 4.24 -13.56 26.99
CA GLN A 23 3.03 -13.61 26.18
C GLN A 23 2.29 -12.27 26.07
N SER A 24 2.53 -11.31 26.96
CA SER A 24 1.74 -10.06 27.01
C SER A 24 2.37 -8.85 26.28
N ALA A 25 3.53 -9.00 25.64
CA ALA A 25 4.21 -7.89 24.98
C ALA A 25 3.84 -7.76 23.49
N ASN A 26 3.75 -8.87 22.74
CA ASN A 26 3.45 -8.83 21.30
C ASN A 26 1.95 -8.70 20.98
N GLU A 27 1.04 -9.32 21.75
CA GLU A 27 -0.40 -9.22 21.47
C GLU A 27 -1.00 -7.85 21.84
N GLN A 28 -0.36 -7.09 22.73
CA GLN A 28 -0.86 -5.78 23.14
C GLN A 28 -0.51 -4.67 22.15
N GLU A 29 0.58 -4.76 21.39
CA GLU A 29 0.95 -3.74 20.41
C GLU A 29 0.08 -3.83 19.14
N VAL A 30 -0.28 -5.04 18.70
CA VAL A 30 -1.21 -5.24 17.56
C VAL A 30 -2.64 -4.84 17.91
N ALA A 31 -3.12 -5.18 19.13
CA ALA A 31 -4.46 -4.78 19.57
C ALA A 31 -4.59 -3.25 19.80
N VAL A 32 -3.50 -2.57 20.18
CA VAL A 32 -3.47 -1.11 20.33
C VAL A 32 -3.44 -0.41 18.97
N ALA A 33 -2.74 -0.96 17.98
CA ALA A 33 -2.77 -0.45 16.61
C ALA A 33 -4.19 -0.52 16.00
N VAL A 34 -4.88 -1.66 16.13
CA VAL A 34 -6.26 -1.82 15.62
C VAL A 34 -7.28 -0.92 16.36
N ALA A 35 -7.14 -0.72 17.67
CA ALA A 35 -8.03 0.15 18.44
C ALA A 35 -7.83 1.66 18.18
N LEU A 36 -6.62 2.08 17.79
CA LEU A 36 -6.34 3.48 17.43
C LEU A 36 -6.94 3.83 16.05
N THR A 37 -6.93 2.91 15.09
CA THR A 37 -7.53 3.11 13.76
C THR A 37 -9.06 3.20 13.84
N GLN A 38 -9.71 2.46 14.75
CA GLN A 38 -11.16 2.55 14.95
C GLN A 38 -11.62 3.81 15.69
N THR A 39 -10.77 4.43 16.52
CA THR A 39 -11.14 5.63 17.28
C THR A 39 -11.04 6.91 16.44
N ALA A 40 -10.18 6.93 15.42
CA ALA A 40 -10.05 8.08 14.50
C ALA A 40 -11.30 8.29 13.63
N ALA A 41 -12.10 7.24 13.39
CA ALA A 41 -13.34 7.32 12.61
C ALA A 41 -14.54 7.95 13.37
N ALA A 42 -14.43 8.18 14.69
CA ALA A 42 -15.56 8.56 15.54
C ALA A 42 -15.51 9.99 16.13
N VAL A 43 -14.53 10.82 15.79
CA VAL A 43 -14.45 12.20 16.28
C VAL A 43 -14.91 13.19 15.19
N GLU A 44 -16.23 13.32 15.06
CA GLU A 44 -16.83 14.51 14.43
C GLU A 44 -16.65 15.72 15.38
N THR A 45 -15.74 16.63 15.05
CA THR A 45 -15.79 18.00 15.56
C THR A 45 -16.61 18.90 14.65
N ASP A 46 -17.75 19.30 15.19
CA ASP A 46 -18.63 20.38 14.80
C ASP A 46 -17.86 21.67 14.43
N ALA A 47 -17.70 21.94 13.14
CA ALA A 47 -17.26 23.23 12.61
C ALA A 47 -18.00 23.54 11.30
N ALA A 48 -19.18 24.14 11.44
CA ALA A 48 -19.97 24.67 10.33
C ALA A 48 -19.22 25.79 9.58
N ALA A 49 -18.66 25.46 8.41
CA ALA A 49 -18.34 26.42 7.37
C ALA A 49 -19.29 26.21 6.18
N THR A 50 -20.11 27.21 5.89
CA THR A 50 -21.08 27.21 4.80
C THR A 50 -20.37 27.11 3.43
N PRO A 51 -20.71 26.16 2.55
CA PRO A 51 -20.12 26.10 1.22
C PRO A 51 -20.75 27.17 0.31
N THR A 52 -19.89 27.91 -0.39
CA THR A 52 -20.29 28.81 -1.47
C THR A 52 -20.51 27.98 -2.74
N ALA A 53 -21.67 28.13 -3.37
CA ALA A 53 -22.09 27.38 -4.55
C ALA A 53 -21.17 27.63 -5.77
N LEU A 54 -20.74 26.54 -6.42
CA LEU A 54 -20.06 26.56 -7.71
C LEU A 54 -21.04 26.92 -8.85
N PRO A 55 -20.60 27.65 -9.90
CA PRO A 55 -21.40 27.91 -11.10
C PRO A 55 -21.53 26.65 -11.99
N PRO A 56 -22.54 26.58 -12.87
CA PRO A 56 -22.84 25.37 -13.63
C PRO A 56 -21.79 25.05 -14.70
N THR A 57 -21.36 23.79 -14.72
CA THR A 57 -20.50 23.18 -15.73
C THR A 57 -21.15 23.19 -17.11
N ALA A 58 -20.43 23.69 -18.11
CA ALA A 58 -20.82 23.62 -19.51
C ALA A 58 -20.56 22.22 -20.08
N THR A 59 -21.54 21.67 -20.81
CA THR A 59 -21.46 20.39 -21.49
C THR A 59 -20.54 20.51 -22.71
N VAL A 60 -19.43 19.77 -22.74
CA VAL A 60 -18.55 19.64 -23.93
C VAL A 60 -18.82 18.28 -24.56
N GLN A 61 -19.05 18.27 -25.88
CA GLN A 61 -19.25 17.06 -26.67
C GLN A 61 -17.92 16.31 -26.89
N GLU A 62 -17.95 14.99 -26.69
CA GLU A 62 -16.84 14.08 -26.97
C GLU A 62 -16.52 14.00 -28.46
N GLN A 63 -15.23 14.04 -28.78
CA GLN A 63 -14.65 13.71 -30.09
C GLN A 63 -13.87 12.39 -29.94
N PRO A 64 -13.96 11.44 -30.90
CA PRO A 64 -13.39 10.10 -30.71
C PRO A 64 -11.86 10.11 -30.89
N THR A 65 -11.15 9.60 -29.89
CA THR A 65 -9.69 9.39 -29.91
C THR A 65 -9.37 7.95 -30.27
N ALA A 66 -8.32 7.75 -31.06
CA ALA A 66 -7.91 6.48 -31.65
C ALA A 66 -7.30 5.51 -30.62
N GLU A 67 -7.54 4.22 -30.86
CA GLU A 67 -7.17 3.04 -30.07
C GLU A 67 -5.65 2.77 -30.13
N PRO A 68 -4.92 2.74 -29.00
CA PRO A 68 -3.53 2.33 -28.97
C PRO A 68 -3.38 0.80 -28.92
N THR A 69 -2.30 0.33 -29.53
CA THR A 69 -1.97 -1.08 -29.75
C THR A 69 -1.51 -1.75 -28.43
N ALA A 70 -2.11 -2.90 -28.11
CA ALA A 70 -1.87 -3.67 -26.89
C ALA A 70 -0.42 -4.17 -26.75
N THR A 71 0.16 -3.88 -25.57
CA THR A 71 1.35 -4.55 -25.02
C THR A 71 0.90 -5.84 -24.34
N VAL A 72 1.67 -6.92 -24.52
CA VAL A 72 1.34 -8.27 -24.06
C VAL A 72 1.55 -8.39 -22.54
N GLU A 73 0.48 -8.69 -21.80
CA GLU A 73 0.49 -9.04 -20.37
C GLU A 73 1.24 -10.35 -20.07
N PRO A 74 1.82 -10.51 -18.86
CA PRO A 74 2.35 -11.78 -18.39
C PRO A 74 1.21 -12.77 -18.14
N THR A 75 1.49 -14.04 -18.42
CA THR A 75 0.54 -15.16 -18.42
C THR A 75 -0.10 -15.37 -17.05
N THR A 76 -1.42 -15.16 -16.97
CA THR A 76 -2.27 -15.47 -15.82
C THR A 76 -2.41 -16.97 -15.60
N ALA A 77 -2.39 -17.36 -14.32
CA ALA A 77 -2.82 -18.66 -13.81
C ALA A 77 -4.31 -18.90 -14.17
N PRO A 78 -4.81 -20.15 -14.22
CA PRO A 78 -6.17 -20.43 -14.67
C PRO A 78 -7.21 -19.81 -13.72
N GLU A 79 -7.92 -18.83 -14.24
CA GLU A 79 -9.08 -18.19 -13.64
C GLU A 79 -10.16 -19.26 -13.34
N ALA A 80 -10.53 -19.41 -12.06
CA ALA A 80 -11.61 -20.29 -11.64
C ALA A 80 -12.93 -19.85 -12.30
N THR A 81 -13.46 -20.68 -13.19
CA THR A 81 -14.60 -20.31 -14.04
C THR A 81 -15.92 -20.40 -13.27
N ALA A 82 -16.30 -19.34 -12.56
CA ALA A 82 -17.69 -19.17 -12.12
C ALA A 82 -18.55 -18.76 -13.33
N THR A 83 -19.35 -19.70 -13.84
CA THR A 83 -20.34 -19.37 -14.90
C THR A 83 -21.62 -18.87 -14.24
N SER A 84 -21.87 -17.55 -14.28
CA SER A 84 -23.19 -17.02 -13.93
C SER A 84 -24.25 -17.66 -14.84
N THR A 85 -25.29 -18.22 -14.23
CA THR A 85 -26.38 -18.86 -14.98
C THR A 85 -27.43 -17.80 -15.32
N PRO A 86 -28.04 -17.80 -16.53
CA PRO A 86 -29.06 -16.83 -16.86
C PRO A 86 -30.31 -17.04 -16.01
N ASP A 87 -30.88 -15.93 -15.56
CA ASP A 87 -32.05 -15.67 -14.70
C ASP A 87 -33.41 -16.29 -15.15
N THR A 88 -33.37 -17.36 -15.96
CA THR A 88 -34.55 -17.91 -16.66
C THR A 88 -34.82 -19.38 -16.38
N ASP A 89 -34.02 -20.06 -15.55
CA ASP A 89 -34.30 -21.43 -15.11
C ASP A 89 -35.34 -21.41 -13.96
N PRO A 90 -36.54 -21.99 -14.15
CA PRO A 90 -37.55 -22.07 -13.10
C PRO A 90 -37.07 -22.74 -11.81
N ALA A 91 -36.09 -23.66 -11.89
CA ALA A 91 -35.52 -24.30 -10.72
C ALA A 91 -34.66 -23.33 -9.88
N VAL A 92 -33.95 -22.41 -10.53
CA VAL A 92 -33.15 -21.36 -9.87
C VAL A 92 -34.08 -20.30 -9.28
N ALA A 93 -35.15 -19.92 -9.96
CA ALA A 93 -36.14 -19.00 -9.39
C ALA A 93 -36.78 -19.57 -8.11
N ALA A 94 -37.14 -20.87 -8.11
CA ALA A 94 -37.66 -21.55 -6.92
C ALA A 94 -36.62 -21.67 -5.79
N LEU A 95 -35.33 -21.80 -6.14
CA LEU A 95 -34.23 -21.77 -5.17
C LEU A 95 -34.13 -20.40 -4.50
N LEU A 96 -34.12 -19.32 -5.30
CA LEU A 96 -33.99 -17.95 -4.80
C LEU A 96 -35.18 -17.57 -3.89
N GLU A 97 -36.41 -17.96 -4.27
CA GLU A 97 -37.59 -17.76 -3.42
C GLU A 97 -37.44 -18.47 -2.06
N GLN A 98 -37.03 -19.75 -2.08
CA GLN A 98 -36.81 -20.51 -0.85
C GLN A 98 -35.66 -19.94 -0.01
N ALA A 99 -34.56 -19.53 -0.64
CA ALA A 99 -33.41 -18.95 0.05
C ALA A 99 -33.74 -17.60 0.69
N GLY A 100 -34.59 -16.79 0.06
CA GLY A 100 -35.07 -15.54 0.63
C GLY A 100 -35.79 -15.71 1.96
N GLU A 101 -36.58 -16.78 2.12
CA GLU A 101 -37.21 -17.09 3.41
C GLU A 101 -36.17 -17.38 4.52
N TRP A 102 -35.07 -18.04 4.17
CA TRP A 102 -34.02 -18.44 5.13
C TRP A 102 -33.06 -17.31 5.50
N LEU A 103 -32.65 -16.53 4.50
CA LEU A 103 -31.79 -15.36 4.67
C LEU A 103 -32.58 -14.12 5.13
N GLY A 104 -33.91 -14.24 5.23
CA GLY A 104 -34.81 -13.17 5.61
C GLY A 104 -34.98 -12.09 4.54
N VAL A 105 -34.52 -12.31 3.31
CA VAL A 105 -34.62 -11.37 2.18
C VAL A 105 -35.87 -11.68 1.37
N GLN A 106 -36.77 -10.71 1.26
CA GLN A 106 -37.94 -10.85 0.38
C GLN A 106 -37.61 -10.38 -1.05
N PRO A 107 -38.31 -10.86 -2.09
CA PRO A 107 -38.06 -10.43 -3.47
C PRO A 107 -38.20 -8.90 -3.72
N ASP A 108 -38.99 -8.21 -2.89
CA ASP A 108 -39.20 -6.76 -2.93
C ASP A 108 -38.48 -6.02 -1.77
N ASP A 109 -37.53 -6.67 -1.10
CA ASP A 109 -36.79 -6.10 0.03
C ASP A 109 -35.85 -4.99 -0.48
N PRO A 110 -36.10 -3.71 -0.17
CA PRO A 110 -35.26 -2.62 -0.65
C PRO A 110 -33.91 -2.57 0.09
N ALA A 111 -33.72 -3.41 1.12
CA ALA A 111 -32.54 -3.38 1.95
C ALA A 111 -31.33 -4.06 1.32
N PHE A 112 -31.55 -4.99 0.38
CA PHE A 112 -30.52 -5.64 -0.42
C PHE A 112 -30.86 -5.45 -1.90
N ASP A 113 -29.86 -5.49 -2.78
CA ASP A 113 -30.11 -5.45 -4.22
C ASP A 113 -30.61 -6.79 -4.78
N GLY A 114 -30.57 -7.84 -3.96
CA GLY A 114 -31.23 -9.11 -4.25
C GLY A 114 -30.49 -10.33 -3.69
N LEU A 115 -30.70 -11.46 -4.37
CA LEU A 115 -30.06 -12.74 -4.10
C LEU A 115 -29.40 -13.25 -5.38
N GLN A 116 -28.23 -13.86 -5.23
CA GLN A 116 -27.53 -14.53 -6.32
C GLN A 116 -27.34 -16.01 -6.02
N ALA A 117 -27.53 -16.86 -7.03
CA ALA A 117 -27.32 -18.30 -6.97
C ALA A 117 -26.14 -18.72 -7.85
N VAL A 118 -25.18 -19.43 -7.26
CA VAL A 118 -23.96 -19.91 -7.94
C VAL A 118 -23.84 -21.42 -7.77
N ARG A 119 -23.46 -22.12 -8.84
CA ARG A 119 -23.17 -23.56 -8.77
C ARG A 119 -21.80 -23.76 -8.13
N ILE A 120 -21.73 -24.68 -7.18
CA ILE A 120 -20.50 -25.10 -6.52
C ILE A 120 -20.43 -26.63 -6.52
N PHE A 121 -19.24 -27.18 -6.32
CA PHE A 121 -19.02 -28.63 -6.36
C PHE A 121 -18.35 -29.11 -5.08
N THR A 122 -18.88 -30.20 -4.53
CA THR A 122 -18.17 -30.93 -3.46
C THR A 122 -16.92 -31.62 -4.02
N PRO A 123 -15.98 -32.02 -3.16
CA PRO A 123 -14.81 -32.80 -3.58
C PRO A 123 -15.08 -34.06 -4.40
N ASP A 124 -16.21 -34.73 -4.15
CA ASP A 124 -16.62 -35.93 -4.91
C ASP A 124 -17.37 -35.58 -6.21
N GLY A 125 -17.39 -34.31 -6.61
CA GLY A 125 -17.98 -33.80 -7.84
C GLY A 125 -19.50 -33.67 -7.80
N GLN A 126 -20.13 -33.73 -6.62
CA GLN A 126 -21.56 -33.51 -6.51
C GLN A 126 -21.89 -32.02 -6.58
N GLU A 127 -22.84 -31.68 -7.43
CA GLU A 127 -23.36 -30.33 -7.54
C GLU A 127 -24.08 -29.90 -6.25
N ARG A 128 -23.81 -28.67 -5.84
CA ARG A 128 -24.52 -27.91 -4.81
C ARG A 128 -24.78 -26.51 -5.37
N TRP A 129 -25.68 -25.80 -4.70
CA TRP A 129 -25.99 -24.42 -5.04
C TRP A 129 -25.75 -23.53 -3.83
N LEU A 130 -24.89 -22.53 -4.03
CA LEU A 130 -24.69 -21.43 -3.10
C LEU A 130 -25.70 -20.34 -3.43
N VAL A 131 -26.37 -19.80 -2.42
CA VAL A 131 -27.16 -18.57 -2.54
C VAL A 131 -26.63 -17.55 -1.54
N HIS A 132 -26.41 -16.32 -1.98
CA HIS A 132 -26.01 -15.21 -1.10
C HIS A 132 -26.76 -13.93 -1.43
N THR A 133 -26.80 -13.00 -0.48
CA THR A 133 -27.32 -11.64 -0.69
C THR A 133 -26.33 -10.79 -1.49
N VAL A 134 -26.79 -9.74 -2.16
CA VAL A 134 -25.95 -8.79 -2.92
C VAL A 134 -26.38 -7.35 -2.66
N GLY A 135 -25.54 -6.38 -3.03
CA GLY A 135 -25.79 -4.95 -2.84
C GLY A 135 -25.28 -4.42 -1.51
N MET A 136 -25.89 -3.34 -1.01
CA MET A 136 -25.63 -2.84 0.34
C MET A 136 -26.32 -3.70 1.39
N ARG A 137 -25.78 -3.73 2.61
CA ARG A 137 -26.46 -4.28 3.78
C ARG A 137 -27.57 -3.36 4.28
N ASP A 138 -28.47 -3.90 5.10
CA ASP A 138 -29.53 -3.13 5.75
C ASP A 138 -28.99 -2.41 7.00
N PHE A 139 -28.47 -1.19 6.84
CA PHE A 139 -28.04 -0.38 7.97
C PHE A 139 -29.20 0.05 8.87
N GLU A 140 -30.40 0.23 8.32
CA GLU A 140 -31.55 0.73 9.09
C GLU A 140 -32.06 -0.31 10.09
N ASN A 141 -32.04 -1.58 9.71
CA ASN A 141 -32.52 -2.69 10.53
C ASN A 141 -31.41 -3.61 11.06
N ASP A 142 -30.14 -3.22 10.89
CA ASP A 142 -28.95 -3.98 11.31
C ASP A 142 -28.96 -5.43 10.76
N ARG A 143 -29.33 -5.57 9.47
CA ARG A 143 -29.29 -6.89 8.79
C ARG A 143 -28.08 -6.95 7.89
N TYR A 144 -27.28 -7.98 8.11
CA TYR A 144 -26.04 -8.23 7.41
C TYR A 144 -26.25 -9.12 6.20
N HIS A 145 -25.24 -9.17 5.33
CA HIS A 145 -25.19 -10.16 4.27
C HIS A 145 -25.20 -11.59 4.83
N GLY A 146 -25.61 -12.54 4.01
CA GLY A 146 -25.65 -13.94 4.39
C GLY A 146 -25.54 -14.86 3.19
N MET A 147 -25.13 -16.09 3.44
CA MET A 147 -25.04 -17.13 2.42
C MET A 147 -25.56 -18.48 2.92
N ALA A 148 -26.00 -19.32 1.98
CA ALA A 148 -26.58 -20.62 2.24
C ALA A 148 -26.26 -21.64 1.14
N ILE A 149 -26.00 -22.89 1.52
CA ILE A 149 -25.78 -24.00 0.58
C ILE A 149 -27.02 -24.88 0.52
N PHE A 150 -27.42 -25.24 -0.71
CA PHE A 150 -28.54 -26.09 -1.02
C PHE A 150 -28.11 -27.33 -1.81
N ALA A 151 -28.81 -28.44 -1.58
CA ALA A 151 -28.71 -29.65 -2.39
C ALA A 151 -30.06 -29.93 -3.06
N PRO A 152 -30.07 -30.39 -4.33
CA PRO A 152 -31.30 -30.82 -4.98
C PRO A 152 -31.81 -32.12 -4.35
N ASN A 153 -33.08 -32.19 -3.97
CA ASN A 153 -33.66 -33.37 -3.31
C ASN A 153 -34.30 -34.40 -4.28
N GLY A 154 -34.07 -34.26 -5.59
CA GLY A 154 -34.55 -35.18 -6.63
C GLY A 154 -36.06 -35.08 -6.95
N ALA A 155 -36.86 -34.37 -6.14
CA ALA A 155 -38.28 -34.12 -6.37
C ALA A 155 -38.56 -32.72 -6.97
N GLY A 156 -37.52 -32.01 -7.42
CA GLY A 156 -37.62 -30.62 -7.87
C GLY A 156 -37.68 -29.61 -6.73
N ALA A 157 -37.32 -30.00 -5.51
CA ALA A 157 -37.23 -29.12 -4.36
C ALA A 157 -35.79 -29.04 -3.84
N TRP A 158 -35.49 -27.97 -3.10
CA TRP A 158 -34.16 -27.72 -2.55
C TRP A 158 -34.12 -28.03 -1.06
N GLN A 159 -33.03 -28.65 -0.63
CA GLN A 159 -32.76 -28.91 0.78
C GLN A 159 -31.62 -28.01 1.24
N LEU A 160 -31.92 -27.08 2.16
CA LEU A 160 -30.92 -26.31 2.88
C LEU A 160 -29.96 -27.27 3.61
N GLN A 161 -28.66 -27.10 3.39
CA GLN A 161 -27.60 -27.84 4.07
C GLN A 161 -27.04 -27.02 5.23
N ALA A 162 -26.66 -25.76 4.96
CA ALA A 162 -26.13 -24.84 5.95
C ALA A 162 -26.39 -23.39 5.52
N GLN A 163 -26.38 -22.47 6.50
CA GLN A 163 -26.44 -21.03 6.28
C GLN A 163 -25.55 -20.31 7.30
N VAL A 164 -25.08 -19.13 6.94
CA VAL A 164 -24.29 -18.26 7.83
C VAL A 164 -24.57 -16.80 7.50
N ALA A 165 -24.58 -15.96 8.53
CA ALA A 165 -24.57 -14.51 8.37
C ALA A 165 -23.11 -14.03 8.30
N LEU A 166 -22.83 -13.09 7.39
CA LEU A 166 -21.50 -12.56 7.11
C LEU A 166 -21.26 -11.32 7.98
N ASN A 167 -21.31 -11.46 9.30
CA ASN A 167 -21.16 -10.34 10.24
C ASN A 167 -20.30 -10.66 11.46
N GLY A 168 -19.57 -11.76 11.39
CA GLY A 168 -18.91 -12.33 12.55
C GLY A 168 -19.92 -12.69 13.66
N ASP A 169 -19.44 -13.01 14.86
CA ASP A 169 -20.29 -13.13 16.04
C ASP A 169 -20.57 -11.73 16.63
N PRO A 170 -21.79 -11.18 16.51
CA PRO A 170 -22.09 -9.84 17.01
C PRO A 170 -21.99 -9.73 18.55
N THR A 171 -21.84 -10.85 19.26
CA THR A 171 -21.60 -10.87 20.71
C THR A 171 -20.12 -10.89 21.08
N ASP A 172 -19.25 -11.12 20.10
CA ASP A 172 -17.81 -11.00 20.23
C ASP A 172 -17.36 -9.64 19.66
N ALA A 173 -16.84 -8.77 20.53
CA ALA A 173 -16.32 -7.48 20.11
C ALA A 173 -15.09 -7.60 19.19
N ASN A 174 -14.48 -8.78 19.12
CA ASN A 174 -13.38 -9.09 18.22
C ASN A 174 -13.84 -9.84 16.97
N ALA A 175 -15.14 -10.04 16.79
CA ALA A 175 -15.64 -10.67 15.60
C ALA A 175 -15.28 -9.84 14.35
N PRO A 176 -14.88 -10.49 13.26
CA PRO A 176 -14.52 -9.78 12.05
C PRO A 176 -15.72 -9.06 11.46
N ALA A 177 -15.46 -7.84 10.98
CA ALA A 177 -16.48 -7.05 10.30
C ALA A 177 -16.94 -7.76 9.03
N GLY A 178 -18.26 -7.84 8.86
CA GLY A 178 -18.87 -8.26 7.61
C GLY A 178 -18.75 -7.23 6.50
N PRO A 179 -19.00 -7.61 5.24
CA PRO A 179 -19.12 -6.64 4.16
C PRO A 179 -20.33 -5.73 4.40
N ASP A 180 -20.14 -4.44 4.13
CA ASP A 180 -21.22 -3.46 4.00
C ASP A 180 -21.84 -3.48 2.59
N PHE A 181 -21.02 -3.83 1.60
CA PHE A 181 -21.41 -4.02 0.22
C PHE A 181 -20.87 -5.37 -0.27
N LEU A 182 -21.73 -6.18 -0.88
CA LEU A 182 -21.33 -7.43 -1.52
C LEU A 182 -21.70 -7.40 -3.01
N PRO A 183 -20.72 -7.42 -3.94
CA PRO A 183 -21.03 -7.46 -5.37
C PRO A 183 -21.62 -8.81 -5.78
N ASP A 184 -22.18 -8.86 -6.98
CA ASP A 184 -22.72 -10.08 -7.60
C ASP A 184 -21.73 -11.26 -7.53
N ASN A 185 -20.48 -11.03 -7.92
CA ASN A 185 -19.41 -12.03 -7.85
C ASN A 185 -18.66 -12.05 -6.50
N GLY A 186 -19.23 -11.45 -5.45
CA GLY A 186 -18.59 -11.30 -4.15
C GLY A 186 -18.43 -12.60 -3.36
N VAL A 187 -19.06 -13.70 -3.79
CA VAL A 187 -18.81 -15.03 -3.21
C VAL A 187 -18.47 -16.04 -4.29
N THR A 188 -17.29 -16.65 -4.18
CA THR A 188 -16.77 -17.61 -5.17
C THR A 188 -16.23 -18.86 -4.49
N GLN A 189 -16.31 -20.00 -5.18
CA GLN A 189 -15.63 -21.22 -4.72
C GLN A 189 -14.16 -21.14 -5.10
N VAL A 190 -13.29 -21.46 -4.14
CA VAL A 190 -11.82 -21.50 -4.30
C VAL A 190 -11.27 -22.88 -3.96
N GLU A 191 -10.01 -23.13 -4.30
CA GLU A 191 -9.32 -24.39 -4.01
C GLU A 191 -8.22 -24.13 -2.97
N ILE A 192 -8.38 -24.68 -1.77
CA ILE A 192 -7.36 -24.73 -0.72
C ILE A 192 -7.01 -26.19 -0.48
N THR A 193 -7.99 -27.00 -0.04
CA THR A 193 -7.83 -28.45 0.04
C THR A 193 -9.02 -29.21 -0.54
N PRO A 194 -8.81 -30.44 -1.03
CA PRO A 194 -9.86 -31.21 -1.68
C PRO A 194 -10.75 -31.98 -0.70
N ASP A 195 -10.68 -31.77 0.62
CA ASP A 195 -11.54 -32.48 1.59
C ASP A 195 -12.86 -31.74 1.89
N ARG A 196 -12.98 -30.48 1.46
CA ARG A 196 -14.15 -29.63 1.77
C ARG A 196 -14.44 -28.62 0.67
N ILE A 197 -15.58 -27.93 0.79
CA ILE A 197 -15.88 -26.76 -0.04
C ILE A 197 -15.25 -25.54 0.63
N TRP A 198 -14.53 -24.75 -0.15
CA TRP A 198 -13.94 -23.48 0.28
C TRP A 198 -14.59 -22.33 -0.49
N LEU A 199 -14.99 -21.29 0.23
CA LEU A 199 -15.63 -20.11 -0.33
C LEU A 199 -14.82 -18.87 0.05
N GLN A 200 -14.43 -18.10 -0.95
CA GLN A 200 -13.94 -16.74 -0.79
C GLN A 200 -15.13 -15.79 -0.80
N VAL A 201 -15.15 -14.87 0.16
CA VAL A 201 -16.08 -13.74 0.23
C VAL A 201 -15.25 -12.46 0.14
N GLU A 202 -15.57 -11.59 -0.83
CA GLU A 202 -14.92 -10.30 -1.01
C GLU A 202 -15.98 -9.22 -1.15
N GLY A 203 -15.86 -8.15 -0.36
CA GLY A 203 -16.81 -7.06 -0.34
C GLY A 203 -16.21 -5.74 0.12
N GLY A 204 -17.01 -4.68 0.03
CA GLY A 204 -16.67 -3.35 0.52
C GLY A 204 -17.05 -3.18 2.00
N ALA A 205 -16.26 -2.41 2.74
CA ALA A 205 -16.57 -1.91 4.07
C ALA A 205 -16.45 -0.38 4.08
N GLY A 206 -17.49 0.31 4.54
CA GLY A 206 -17.54 1.76 4.43
C GLY A 206 -17.37 2.28 2.99
N ALA A 207 -16.75 3.45 2.83
CA ALA A 207 -16.64 4.13 1.55
C ALA A 207 -15.43 3.67 0.71
N HIS A 208 -14.34 3.23 1.35
CA HIS A 208 -13.04 2.99 0.71
C HIS A 208 -12.37 1.69 1.13
N SER A 209 -12.85 1.04 2.19
CA SER A 209 -12.23 -0.16 2.73
C SER A 209 -12.84 -1.40 2.11
N GLY A 210 -12.18 -2.54 2.28
CA GLY A 210 -12.71 -3.83 1.89
C GLY A 210 -12.64 -4.84 3.01
N VAL A 211 -13.30 -5.96 2.79
CA VAL A 211 -13.19 -7.17 3.60
C VAL A 211 -12.95 -8.37 2.71
N PHE A 212 -12.23 -9.33 3.26
CA PHE A 212 -12.00 -10.64 2.66
C PHE A 212 -12.24 -11.70 3.72
N GLN A 213 -12.94 -12.78 3.36
CA GLN A 213 -13.20 -13.88 4.28
C GLN A 213 -13.10 -15.22 3.55
N ILE A 214 -12.57 -16.23 4.23
CA ILE A 214 -12.54 -17.61 3.76
C ILE A 214 -13.41 -18.45 4.67
N TYR A 215 -14.43 -19.06 4.07
CA TYR A 215 -15.27 -20.04 4.74
C TYR A 215 -14.98 -21.44 4.24
N SER A 216 -14.91 -22.39 5.16
CA SER A 216 -15.00 -23.80 4.81
C SER A 216 -16.38 -24.38 5.10
N PHE A 217 -16.76 -25.38 4.33
CA PHE A 217 -17.96 -26.19 4.55
C PHE A 217 -17.62 -27.67 4.52
N ASP A 218 -17.77 -28.31 5.68
CA ASP A 218 -17.42 -29.72 5.94
C ASP A 218 -18.52 -30.73 5.55
N GLY A 219 -19.59 -30.26 4.91
CA GLY A 219 -20.80 -31.03 4.63
C GLY A 219 -21.93 -30.81 5.65
N THR A 220 -21.65 -30.15 6.77
CA THR A 220 -22.62 -29.90 7.86
C THR A 220 -22.76 -28.42 8.20
N ALA A 221 -21.65 -27.70 8.37
CA ALA A 221 -21.66 -26.32 8.81
C ALA A 221 -20.61 -25.47 8.11
N PHE A 222 -20.85 -24.16 8.07
CA PHE A 222 -19.82 -23.19 7.73
C PHE A 222 -18.89 -22.95 8.91
N LYS A 223 -17.59 -22.84 8.64
CA LYS A 223 -16.59 -22.31 9.56
C LYS A 223 -15.88 -21.15 8.87
N LEU A 224 -15.75 -20.01 9.56
CA LEU A 224 -14.85 -18.94 9.13
C LEU A 224 -13.42 -19.38 9.47
N GLU A 225 -12.56 -19.43 8.46
CA GLU A 225 -11.20 -19.98 8.55
C GLU A 225 -10.13 -18.89 8.45
N ALA A 226 -10.42 -17.80 7.74
CA ALA A 226 -9.60 -16.60 7.72
C ALA A 226 -10.49 -15.38 7.43
N ASP A 227 -10.05 -14.22 7.90
CA ASP A 227 -10.63 -12.93 7.58
C ASP A 227 -9.52 -11.90 7.41
N GLY A 228 -9.81 -10.85 6.65
CA GLY A 228 -8.95 -9.72 6.42
C GLY A 228 -9.76 -8.45 6.25
N PHE A 229 -9.17 -7.35 6.69
CA PHE A 229 -9.68 -6.00 6.47
C PHE A 229 -8.53 -5.14 5.95
N SER A 230 -8.79 -4.38 4.90
CA SER A 230 -7.85 -3.39 4.38
C SER A 230 -8.57 -2.06 4.21
N SER A 231 -7.80 -0.99 4.42
CA SER A 231 -8.24 0.38 4.16
C SER A 231 -8.45 0.69 2.68
N SER A 232 -8.15 -0.27 1.80
CA SER A 232 -8.43 -0.25 0.37
C SER A 232 -9.24 -1.49 -0.05
N PRO A 233 -9.94 -1.47 -1.20
CA PRO A 233 -10.52 -2.68 -1.78
C PRO A 233 -9.43 -3.67 -2.25
N GLY A 234 -9.82 -4.90 -2.57
CA GLY A 234 -8.87 -5.95 -3.00
C GLY A 234 -8.08 -6.56 -1.84
N VAL A 235 -8.78 -6.83 -0.73
CA VAL A 235 -8.18 -7.17 0.57
C VAL A 235 -7.50 -8.54 0.59
N GLY A 236 -7.80 -9.42 -0.35
CA GLY A 236 -7.12 -10.70 -0.38
C GLY A 236 -7.39 -11.51 -1.63
N SER A 237 -6.68 -12.63 -1.74
CA SER A 237 -6.83 -13.59 -2.83
C SER A 237 -6.40 -14.99 -2.39
N VAL A 238 -6.75 -16.00 -3.19
CA VAL A 238 -6.25 -17.37 -3.01
C VAL A 238 -5.35 -17.73 -4.19
N ARG A 239 -4.13 -18.18 -3.90
CA ARG A 239 -3.12 -18.54 -4.92
C ARG A 239 -2.28 -19.73 -4.44
N ASP A 240 -2.01 -20.66 -5.33
CA ASP A 240 -1.02 -21.72 -5.12
C ASP A 240 0.38 -21.13 -5.30
N LEU A 241 1.07 -20.83 -4.19
CA LEU A 241 2.36 -20.14 -4.20
C LEU A 241 3.56 -21.09 -4.36
N ASN A 242 3.42 -22.34 -3.93
CA ASN A 242 4.49 -23.35 -3.98
C ASN A 242 4.31 -24.39 -5.11
N GLY A 243 3.18 -24.37 -5.82
CA GLY A 243 2.89 -25.26 -6.95
C GLY A 243 2.41 -26.66 -6.54
N ASP A 244 1.97 -26.87 -5.29
CA ASP A 244 1.55 -28.18 -4.79
C ASP A 244 0.04 -28.47 -5.03
N GLY A 245 -0.68 -27.51 -5.61
CA GLY A 245 -2.12 -27.59 -5.89
C GLY A 245 -3.00 -27.25 -4.69
N ILE A 246 -2.43 -26.79 -3.57
CA ILE A 246 -3.14 -26.18 -2.45
C ILE A 246 -2.99 -24.68 -2.56
N GLY A 247 -4.12 -23.95 -2.50
CA GLY A 247 -4.08 -22.49 -2.47
C GLY A 247 -3.73 -21.95 -1.08
N GLU A 248 -2.78 -21.02 -1.03
CA GLU A 248 -2.57 -20.12 0.10
C GLU A 248 -3.49 -18.91 0.01
N VAL A 249 -3.82 -18.36 1.18
CA VAL A 249 -4.58 -17.12 1.30
C VAL A 249 -3.61 -15.97 1.46
N LEU A 250 -3.71 -14.97 0.59
CA LEU A 250 -2.95 -13.73 0.67
C LEU A 250 -3.90 -12.65 1.18
N LEU A 251 -3.52 -11.96 2.26
CA LEU A 251 -4.25 -10.83 2.82
C LEU A 251 -3.41 -9.57 2.65
N ASP A 252 -4.00 -8.53 2.08
CA ASP A 252 -3.43 -7.20 2.00
C ASP A 252 -3.36 -6.58 3.41
N ALA A 253 -2.14 -6.42 3.91
CA ALA A 253 -1.85 -5.81 5.20
C ALA A 253 -1.20 -4.43 5.03
N THR A 254 -1.25 -3.86 3.82
CA THR A 254 -0.62 -2.58 3.46
C THR A 254 -1.15 -1.43 4.31
N ASP A 255 -0.25 -0.58 4.78
CA ASP A 255 -0.63 0.72 5.36
C ASP A 255 -0.87 1.73 4.23
N TYR A 256 -2.14 2.02 3.95
CA TYR A 256 -2.56 3.01 2.96
C TYR A 256 -2.58 4.45 3.50
N TYR A 257 -2.43 4.64 4.81
CA TYR A 257 -2.56 5.92 5.50
C TYR A 257 -1.21 6.42 6.02
N VAL A 258 -0.13 6.22 5.25
CA VAL A 258 1.19 6.78 5.58
C VAL A 258 1.11 8.31 5.71
N PHE A 259 0.45 8.97 4.75
CA PHE A 259 0.02 10.37 4.88
C PHE A 259 -1.50 10.45 4.80
N CYS A 260 -2.05 10.06 3.65
CA CYS A 260 -3.48 9.96 3.43
C CYS A 260 -3.77 8.89 2.36
N TYR A 261 -4.96 8.29 2.38
CA TYR A 261 -5.29 7.22 1.43
C TYR A 261 -5.12 7.64 -0.04
N ALA A 262 -5.44 8.90 -0.35
CA ALA A 262 -5.35 9.46 -1.70
C ALA A 262 -3.95 10.00 -2.05
N CYS A 263 -3.02 10.01 -1.10
CA CYS A 263 -1.67 10.53 -1.28
C CYS A 263 -0.75 9.53 -2.00
N GLY A 264 -1.15 8.26 -2.10
CA GLY A 264 -0.42 7.24 -2.86
C GLY A 264 0.82 6.68 -2.19
N VAL A 265 1.15 7.21 -1.01
CA VAL A 265 2.27 6.71 -0.21
C VAL A 265 1.76 5.55 0.62
N ARG A 266 2.34 4.38 0.42
CA ARG A 266 1.89 3.13 1.04
C ARG A 266 3.08 2.36 1.56
N GLU A 267 2.93 1.75 2.73
CA GLU A 267 3.88 0.76 3.24
C GLU A 267 3.32 -0.62 2.88
N VAL A 268 3.70 -1.11 1.70
CA VAL A 268 3.13 -2.33 1.13
C VAL A 268 3.58 -3.57 1.90
N THR A 269 2.63 -4.41 2.27
CA THR A 269 2.88 -5.69 2.91
C THR A 269 1.70 -6.63 2.69
N THR A 270 2.01 -7.92 2.65
CA THR A 270 1.04 -8.99 2.42
C THR A 270 1.25 -10.07 3.47
N GLN A 271 0.17 -10.58 4.07
CA GLN A 271 0.21 -11.73 4.96
C GLN A 271 -0.19 -12.99 4.18
N ILE A 272 0.65 -14.02 4.25
CA ILE A 272 0.36 -15.34 3.67
C ILE A 272 -0.18 -16.25 4.78
N LEU A 273 -1.35 -16.85 4.56
CA LEU A 273 -1.90 -17.91 5.41
C LEU A 273 -1.91 -19.23 4.65
N ARG A 274 -1.40 -20.28 5.28
CA ARG A 274 -1.30 -21.61 4.73
C ARG A 274 -2.10 -22.60 5.56
N TRP A 275 -2.77 -23.53 4.87
CA TRP A 275 -3.45 -24.63 5.54
C TRP A 275 -2.45 -25.66 6.10
N ASP A 276 -2.46 -25.87 7.41
CA ASP A 276 -1.56 -26.81 8.09
C ASP A 276 -2.16 -28.21 8.30
N GLY A 277 -3.43 -28.40 7.91
CA GLY A 277 -4.22 -29.59 8.17
C GLY A 277 -5.39 -29.37 9.14
N GLU A 278 -5.34 -28.32 9.94
CA GLU A 278 -6.32 -27.97 10.97
C GLU A 278 -6.83 -26.53 10.85
N GLU A 279 -5.95 -25.58 10.54
CA GLU A 279 -6.28 -24.16 10.37
C GLU A 279 -5.44 -23.47 9.28
N LEU A 280 -5.86 -22.26 8.89
CA LEU A 280 -5.06 -21.36 8.09
C LEU A 280 -4.11 -20.61 9.03
N ALA A 281 -2.84 -21.00 9.02
CA ALA A 281 -1.80 -20.43 9.88
C ALA A 281 -0.92 -19.44 9.10
N PRO A 282 -0.47 -18.34 9.72
CA PRO A 282 0.44 -17.40 9.07
C PRO A 282 1.78 -18.06 8.74
N VAL A 283 2.31 -17.73 7.56
CA VAL A 283 3.70 -17.99 7.20
C VAL A 283 4.56 -16.94 7.88
N GLU A 284 5.57 -17.38 8.61
CA GLU A 284 6.48 -16.53 9.37
C GLU A 284 7.91 -16.76 8.87
N LEU A 285 8.63 -15.68 8.60
CA LEU A 285 10.06 -15.75 8.27
C LEU A 285 10.81 -16.43 9.42
N THR A 286 11.44 -17.56 9.12
CA THR A 286 12.02 -18.42 10.15
C THR A 286 13.47 -18.76 9.85
N PRO A 287 14.42 -18.47 10.76
CA PRO A 287 15.80 -18.92 10.62
C PRO A 287 15.92 -20.45 10.56
N LEU A 288 16.78 -20.95 9.68
CA LEU A 288 17.13 -22.38 9.62
C LEU A 288 17.97 -22.78 10.82
N ASP A 289 17.73 -24.00 11.31
CA ASP A 289 18.45 -24.58 12.45
C ASP A 289 19.79 -25.24 12.05
N ASP A 290 20.51 -25.74 13.05
CA ASP A 290 21.83 -26.34 12.88
C ASP A 290 21.86 -27.60 11.99
N SER A 291 20.70 -28.18 11.65
CA SER A 291 20.59 -29.34 10.76
C SER A 291 20.71 -28.98 9.28
N ALA A 292 20.47 -27.72 8.91
CA ALA A 292 20.65 -27.23 7.55
C ALA A 292 22.14 -27.11 7.17
N PRO A 293 22.51 -27.22 5.87
CA PRO A 293 23.86 -26.93 5.41
C PRO A 293 24.31 -25.52 5.85
N ALA A 294 25.54 -25.40 6.34
CA ALA A 294 26.01 -24.18 7.00
C ALA A 294 25.92 -22.93 6.10
N GLU A 295 26.31 -23.05 4.83
CA GLU A 295 26.28 -21.94 3.86
C GLU A 295 24.84 -21.52 3.50
N LEU A 296 23.94 -22.48 3.30
CA LEU A 296 22.50 -22.22 3.09
C LEU A 296 21.88 -21.53 4.31
N ARG A 297 22.19 -22.02 5.51
CA ARG A 297 21.71 -21.43 6.78
C ARG A 297 22.20 -20.01 6.95
N GLU A 298 23.47 -19.74 6.69
CA GLU A 298 24.04 -18.39 6.82
C GLU A 298 23.31 -17.39 5.92
N LEU A 299 23.16 -17.71 4.63
CA LEU A 299 22.46 -16.83 3.68
C LEU A 299 20.97 -16.69 4.00
N ASN A 300 20.27 -17.80 4.29
CA ASN A 300 18.85 -17.73 4.68
C ASN A 300 18.64 -16.85 5.91
N ASN A 301 19.40 -17.11 6.98
CA ASN A 301 19.18 -16.41 8.24
C ASN A 301 19.53 -14.93 8.11
N HIS A 302 20.56 -14.60 7.32
CA HIS A 302 20.86 -13.22 7.02
C HIS A 302 19.75 -12.55 6.19
N ALA A 303 19.17 -13.23 5.20
CA ALA A 303 18.04 -12.71 4.44
C ALA A 303 16.81 -12.44 5.32
N VAL A 304 16.53 -13.33 6.29
CA VAL A 304 15.47 -13.12 7.30
C VAL A 304 15.79 -11.89 8.17
N GLU A 305 17.01 -11.76 8.69
CA GLU A 305 17.44 -10.59 9.47
C GLU A 305 17.30 -9.28 8.69
N LEU A 306 17.64 -9.28 7.39
CA LEU A 306 17.48 -8.12 6.51
C LEU A 306 16.00 -7.77 6.28
N ALA A 307 15.15 -8.76 6.04
CA ALA A 307 13.71 -8.56 5.85
C ALA A 307 13.04 -8.01 7.13
N ASP A 308 13.37 -8.57 8.30
CA ASP A 308 12.91 -8.07 9.61
C ASP A 308 13.33 -6.62 9.88
N ALA A 309 14.46 -6.19 9.29
CA ALA A 309 14.95 -4.82 9.37
C ALA A 309 14.36 -3.88 8.29
N GLY A 310 13.47 -4.38 7.42
CA GLY A 310 12.88 -3.61 6.33
C GLY A 310 13.78 -3.47 5.09
N LEU A 311 14.90 -4.18 5.02
CA LEU A 311 15.87 -4.15 3.92
C LEU A 311 15.49 -5.17 2.82
N TRP A 312 14.27 -5.05 2.29
CA TRP A 312 13.67 -6.06 1.40
C TRP A 312 14.43 -6.27 0.09
N LYS A 313 15.01 -5.22 -0.48
CA LYS A 313 15.89 -5.31 -1.66
C LYS A 313 17.07 -6.27 -1.40
N ASP A 314 17.80 -6.07 -0.30
CA ASP A 314 18.98 -6.87 0.02
C ASP A 314 18.61 -8.26 0.54
N ALA A 315 17.49 -8.38 1.26
CA ALA A 315 16.91 -9.66 1.63
C ALA A 315 16.60 -10.52 0.39
N GLN A 316 15.98 -9.92 -0.64
CA GLN A 316 15.65 -10.59 -1.90
C GLN A 316 16.91 -11.04 -2.65
N ILE A 317 17.95 -10.20 -2.71
CA ILE A 317 19.24 -10.58 -3.31
C ILE A 317 19.84 -11.76 -2.55
N THR A 318 19.91 -11.67 -1.23
CA THR A 318 20.53 -12.67 -0.35
C THR A 318 19.81 -14.01 -0.41
N ILE A 319 18.47 -14.02 -0.37
CA ILE A 319 17.69 -15.27 -0.44
C ILE A 319 17.78 -15.92 -1.83
N SER A 320 17.92 -15.12 -2.89
CA SER A 320 18.15 -15.64 -4.26
C SER A 320 19.52 -16.32 -4.40
N GLU A 321 20.54 -15.80 -3.72
CA GLU A 321 21.85 -16.46 -3.65
C GLU A 321 21.74 -17.81 -2.91
N ALA A 322 21.00 -17.83 -1.80
CA ALA A 322 20.75 -19.04 -1.02
C ALA A 322 20.02 -20.12 -1.85
N GLU A 323 19.07 -19.71 -2.70
CA GLU A 323 18.29 -20.62 -3.55
C GLU A 323 19.19 -21.45 -4.48
N SER A 324 20.29 -20.85 -4.98
CA SER A 324 21.27 -21.55 -5.84
C SER A 324 21.99 -22.72 -5.16
N LEU A 325 21.94 -22.80 -3.82
CA LEU A 325 22.56 -23.84 -3.00
C LEU A 325 21.59 -24.96 -2.60
N SER A 326 20.28 -24.72 -2.75
CA SER A 326 19.24 -25.70 -2.40
C SER A 326 18.84 -26.56 -3.59
N ALA A 327 18.47 -27.81 -3.32
CA ALA A 327 17.94 -28.74 -4.32
C ALA A 327 16.68 -29.47 -3.82
N GLY A 328 16.00 -28.92 -2.80
CA GLY A 328 15.05 -29.68 -2.00
C GLY A 328 13.78 -28.93 -1.59
N ASP A 329 12.76 -29.77 -1.40
CA ASP A 329 11.43 -29.60 -0.79
C ASP A 329 10.81 -28.19 -0.84
N ASP A 330 9.89 -28.02 -1.78
CA ASP A 330 9.03 -26.84 -2.00
C ASP A 330 8.17 -26.49 -0.75
N ASN A 331 8.13 -27.39 0.25
CA ASN A 331 7.43 -27.21 1.51
C ASN A 331 8.34 -27.02 2.73
N SER A 332 9.63 -26.81 2.53
CA SER A 332 10.58 -26.52 3.61
C SER A 332 10.45 -25.09 4.14
N VAL A 333 10.95 -24.85 5.36
CA VAL A 333 11.09 -23.49 5.93
C VAL A 333 11.85 -22.56 4.96
N PHE A 334 12.89 -23.08 4.33
CA PHE A 334 13.66 -22.33 3.34
C PHE A 334 12.80 -21.89 2.14
N ALA A 335 11.99 -22.81 1.58
CA ALA A 335 11.12 -22.49 0.45
C ALA A 335 10.10 -21.40 0.80
N TRP A 336 9.53 -21.43 2.00
CA TRP A 336 8.59 -20.40 2.45
C TRP A 336 9.26 -19.04 2.70
N ASN A 337 10.49 -19.00 3.23
CA ASN A 337 11.23 -17.75 3.31
C ASN A 337 11.51 -17.15 1.91
N VAL A 338 11.83 -17.99 0.92
CA VAL A 338 12.03 -17.55 -0.48
C VAL A 338 10.75 -16.94 -1.05
N ILE A 339 9.61 -17.61 -0.87
CA ILE A 339 8.31 -17.15 -1.37
C ILE A 339 7.92 -15.81 -0.73
N ASP A 340 7.99 -15.72 0.61
CA ASP A 340 7.52 -14.56 1.35
C ASP A 340 8.40 -13.31 1.09
N ILE A 341 9.73 -13.45 1.22
CA ILE A 341 10.67 -12.37 0.90
C ILE A 341 10.52 -11.95 -0.57
N GLY A 342 10.41 -12.93 -1.47
CA GLY A 342 10.25 -12.66 -2.91
C GLY A 342 8.99 -11.87 -3.22
N LEU A 343 7.85 -12.25 -2.62
CA LEU A 343 6.56 -11.60 -2.79
C LEU A 343 6.59 -10.16 -2.28
N ILE A 344 6.93 -9.95 -1.01
CA ILE A 344 6.91 -8.61 -0.39
C ILE A 344 7.90 -7.68 -1.09
N ALA A 345 9.12 -8.14 -1.38
CA ALA A 345 10.10 -7.33 -2.09
C ALA A 345 9.61 -6.92 -3.50
N GLN A 346 8.99 -7.84 -4.24
CA GLN A 346 8.42 -7.53 -5.55
C GLN A 346 7.29 -6.50 -5.45
N GLU A 347 6.36 -6.66 -4.51
CA GLU A 347 5.22 -5.76 -4.34
C GLU A 347 5.68 -4.35 -3.91
N ARG A 348 6.64 -4.25 -2.99
CA ARG A 348 7.26 -2.97 -2.60
C ARG A 348 7.99 -2.31 -3.78
N GLN A 349 8.71 -3.08 -4.59
CA GLN A 349 9.37 -2.57 -5.79
C GLN A 349 8.35 -2.02 -6.81
N LEU A 350 7.26 -2.76 -7.05
CA LEU A 350 6.19 -2.33 -7.96
C LEU A 350 5.51 -1.05 -7.47
N ALA A 351 5.32 -0.90 -6.16
CA ALA A 351 4.71 0.28 -5.56
C ALA A 351 5.54 1.57 -5.75
N ILE A 352 6.87 1.46 -5.92
CA ILE A 352 7.72 2.60 -6.31
C ILE A 352 7.43 3.02 -7.76
N GLY A 353 7.22 2.04 -8.66
CA GLY A 353 7.13 2.25 -10.11
C GLY A 353 5.72 2.40 -10.69
N SER A 354 4.67 2.08 -9.93
CA SER A 354 3.27 2.16 -10.38
C SER A 354 2.72 3.58 -10.47
N MET A 355 3.55 4.60 -10.27
CA MET A 355 3.21 6.01 -10.50
C MET A 355 3.18 6.26 -12.01
N SER A 356 2.02 6.08 -12.64
CA SER A 356 1.82 6.51 -14.03
C SER A 356 2.00 8.04 -14.14
N GLU A 357 2.43 8.54 -15.30
CA GLU A 357 2.65 9.99 -15.52
C GLU A 357 1.40 10.84 -15.26
N ASP A 358 0.21 10.22 -15.29
CA ASP A 358 -1.09 10.86 -15.06
C ASP A 358 -1.59 10.73 -13.59
N GLU A 359 -1.04 9.80 -12.81
CA GLU A 359 -1.31 9.62 -11.38
C GLU A 359 -0.06 10.02 -10.57
N GLN A 360 0.11 11.33 -10.40
CA GLN A 360 1.12 11.96 -9.53
C GLN A 360 0.87 11.68 -8.02
N ILE A 361 0.52 10.45 -7.70
CA ILE A 361 0.04 9.99 -6.40
C ILE A 361 1.11 9.06 -5.83
N GLY A 362 2.02 9.63 -5.03
CA GLY A 362 3.11 8.89 -4.37
C GLY A 362 4.24 9.81 -3.89
N TYR A 363 5.16 9.25 -3.10
CA TYR A 363 6.32 9.97 -2.55
C TYR A 363 7.58 9.08 -2.64
N PRO A 364 8.41 9.27 -3.69
CA PRO A 364 9.50 8.35 -4.02
C PRO A 364 10.51 8.08 -2.90
N ILE A 365 10.75 9.06 -2.02
CA ILE A 365 11.69 8.86 -0.90
C ILE A 365 11.16 7.78 0.04
N LEU A 366 9.91 7.87 0.49
CA LEU A 366 9.34 6.84 1.37
C LEU A 366 9.14 5.50 0.65
N GLY A 367 8.76 5.51 -0.63
CA GLY A 367 8.67 4.26 -1.41
C GLY A 367 9.99 3.49 -1.43
N ASN A 368 11.11 4.17 -1.71
CA ASN A 368 12.44 3.55 -1.69
C ASN A 368 12.86 3.15 -0.27
N ILE A 369 12.57 3.96 0.75
CA ILE A 369 12.85 3.61 2.16
C ILE A 369 12.11 2.36 2.60
N PHE A 370 10.82 2.22 2.27
CA PHE A 370 10.04 1.03 2.59
C PHE A 370 10.55 -0.20 1.83
N TYR A 371 11.03 -0.04 0.60
CA TYR A 371 11.68 -1.15 -0.12
C TYR A 371 13.08 -1.51 0.44
N GLY A 372 13.67 -0.65 1.28
CA GLY A 372 15.02 -0.81 1.80
C GLY A 372 16.12 -0.29 0.88
N ASP A 373 15.77 0.43 -0.20
CA ASP A 373 16.74 1.00 -1.14
C ASP A 373 17.11 2.44 -0.73
N TYR A 374 17.87 2.56 0.36
CA TYR A 374 18.25 3.87 0.91
C TYR A 374 19.09 4.72 -0.05
N ASP A 375 19.94 4.09 -0.86
CA ASP A 375 20.69 4.79 -1.90
C ASP A 375 19.75 5.44 -2.92
N ALA A 376 18.75 4.70 -3.41
CA ALA A 376 17.76 5.25 -4.34
C ALA A 376 16.91 6.38 -3.71
N ALA A 377 16.60 6.28 -2.41
CA ALA A 377 15.94 7.37 -1.68
C ALA A 377 16.82 8.63 -1.63
N VAL A 378 18.11 8.49 -1.32
CA VAL A 378 19.07 9.61 -1.34
C VAL A 378 19.27 10.16 -2.75
N ASP A 379 19.25 9.33 -3.79
CA ASP A 379 19.40 9.78 -5.17
C ASP A 379 18.30 10.74 -5.61
N VAL A 380 17.07 10.61 -5.08
CA VAL A 380 16.01 11.61 -5.26
C VAL A 380 16.43 12.98 -4.68
N MET A 381 17.10 12.96 -3.53
CA MET A 381 17.56 14.18 -2.83
C MET A 381 18.74 14.84 -3.54
N ARG A 382 19.59 14.06 -4.23
CA ARG A 382 20.78 14.57 -4.96
C ARG A 382 20.44 15.56 -6.08
N ALA A 383 19.18 15.65 -6.50
CA ALA A 383 18.70 16.69 -7.41
C ALA A 383 18.80 18.12 -6.83
N TYR A 384 19.01 18.24 -5.51
CA TYR A 384 19.03 19.50 -4.78
C TYR A 384 20.33 19.70 -4.00
N SER A 385 20.74 20.96 -3.86
CA SER A 385 21.89 21.30 -3.01
C SER A 385 21.56 21.09 -1.52
N PRO A 386 22.54 20.83 -0.64
CA PRO A 386 22.31 20.76 0.80
C PRO A 386 21.55 21.95 1.38
N THR A 387 21.83 23.17 0.90
CA THR A 387 21.10 24.39 1.31
C THR A 387 19.59 24.30 1.05
N LEU A 388 19.17 23.65 -0.04
CA LEU A 388 17.75 23.46 -0.37
C LEU A 388 17.14 22.30 0.41
N ILE A 389 17.90 21.21 0.62
CA ILE A 389 17.45 20.03 1.38
C ILE A 389 17.17 20.40 2.83
N PHE A 390 18.11 21.09 3.47
CA PHE A 390 18.02 21.51 4.87
C PHE A 390 17.47 22.94 4.99
N SER A 391 16.31 23.18 4.36
CA SER A 391 15.58 24.45 4.49
C SER A 391 14.09 24.19 4.70
N ASP A 392 13.43 25.14 5.36
CA ASP A 392 11.97 25.11 5.63
C ASP A 392 11.13 25.14 4.34
N THR A 393 11.75 25.46 3.20
CA THR A 393 11.09 25.50 1.88
C THR A 393 11.67 24.43 0.95
N THR A 394 12.10 23.30 1.50
CA THR A 394 12.71 22.25 0.69
C THR A 394 11.74 21.76 -0.38
N PRO A 395 12.17 21.66 -1.66
CA PRO A 395 11.34 21.13 -2.74
C PRO A 395 11.07 19.63 -2.60
N LEU A 396 11.71 18.96 -1.63
CA LEU A 396 11.40 17.60 -1.23
C LEU A 396 10.09 17.50 -0.44
N ILE A 397 9.55 18.62 0.05
CA ILE A 397 8.30 18.68 0.82
C ILE A 397 7.31 19.61 0.11
N VAL A 398 7.69 20.88 -0.08
CA VAL A 398 6.79 21.91 -0.61
C VAL A 398 6.35 21.57 -2.04
N GLY A 399 5.04 21.55 -2.26
CA GLY A 399 4.43 21.19 -3.54
C GLY A 399 4.36 19.67 -3.78
N THR A 400 4.64 18.85 -2.77
CA THR A 400 4.51 17.39 -2.82
C THR A 400 3.39 16.91 -1.89
N VAL A 401 3.05 15.62 -1.94
CA VAL A 401 2.09 15.00 -1.02
C VAL A 401 2.56 14.96 0.44
N ALA A 402 3.85 15.25 0.70
CA ALA A 402 4.40 15.31 2.05
C ALA A 402 4.22 16.68 2.73
N GLU A 403 3.77 17.72 2.00
CA GLU A 403 3.54 19.05 2.58
C GLU A 403 2.42 18.98 3.64
N GLY A 404 2.72 19.42 4.86
CA GLY A 404 1.82 19.31 6.02
C GLY A 404 1.86 17.96 6.75
N TRP A 405 2.72 17.03 6.34
CA TRP A 405 2.96 15.72 6.94
C TRP A 405 4.42 15.54 7.39
N GLU A 406 5.12 16.63 7.68
CA GLU A 406 6.56 16.62 7.94
C GLU A 406 6.92 15.79 9.18
N VAL A 407 6.08 15.82 10.22
CA VAL A 407 6.26 15.03 11.43
C VAL A 407 6.12 13.54 11.12
N GLU A 408 5.03 13.14 10.48
CA GLU A 408 4.78 11.76 10.09
C GLU A 408 5.85 11.23 9.12
N LEU A 409 6.28 12.04 8.16
CA LEU A 409 7.40 11.72 7.27
C LEU A 409 8.67 11.44 8.07
N SER A 410 9.03 12.33 8.99
CA SER A 410 10.24 12.19 9.80
C SER A 410 10.20 10.95 10.70
N ASP A 411 9.04 10.64 11.29
CA ASP A 411 8.86 9.48 12.16
C ASP A 411 8.98 8.17 11.36
N ARG A 412 8.37 8.10 10.16
CA ARG A 412 8.48 6.93 9.28
C ARG A 412 9.89 6.70 8.78
N ILE A 413 10.62 7.76 8.41
CA ILE A 413 12.04 7.64 8.04
C ILE A 413 12.83 7.13 9.25
N SER A 414 12.67 7.77 10.42
CA SER A 414 13.44 7.45 11.62
C SER A 414 13.23 6.02 12.08
N SER A 415 11.98 5.54 12.15
CA SER A 415 11.68 4.18 12.58
C SER A 415 12.24 3.14 11.62
N THR A 416 12.03 3.33 10.31
CA THR A 416 12.47 2.37 9.27
C THR A 416 14.00 2.32 9.18
N VAL A 417 14.66 3.48 9.11
CA VAL A 417 16.12 3.56 9.01
C VAL A 417 16.81 3.04 10.27
N ALA A 418 16.24 3.25 11.46
CA ALA A 418 16.80 2.72 12.69
C ALA A 418 16.81 1.18 12.72
N LEU A 419 15.78 0.52 12.15
CA LEU A 419 15.77 -0.93 11.99
C LEU A 419 16.88 -1.38 11.04
N GLY A 420 17.00 -0.75 9.86
CA GLY A 420 18.07 -1.03 8.90
C GLY A 420 19.47 -0.88 9.49
N LEU A 421 19.75 0.21 10.20
CA LEU A 421 21.06 0.46 10.84
C LEU A 421 21.41 -0.53 11.97
N ASN A 422 20.44 -1.22 12.56
CA ASN A 422 20.74 -2.28 13.54
C ASN A 422 21.39 -3.50 12.89
N VAL A 423 21.09 -3.76 11.61
CA VAL A 423 21.66 -4.87 10.83
C VAL A 423 22.84 -4.40 9.99
N GLU A 424 22.73 -3.22 9.39
CA GLU A 424 23.75 -2.60 8.55
C GLU A 424 24.22 -1.25 9.10
N PRO A 425 25.01 -1.22 10.19
CA PRO A 425 25.45 0.03 10.81
C PRO A 425 26.42 0.85 9.95
N ASP A 426 26.97 0.27 8.88
CA ASP A 426 27.90 0.93 7.96
C ASP A 426 27.19 1.46 6.70
N ASN A 427 25.85 1.50 6.67
CA ASN A 427 25.07 2.01 5.55
C ASN A 427 25.03 3.55 5.53
N ALA A 428 25.82 4.15 4.64
CA ALA A 428 25.99 5.60 4.54
C ALA A 428 24.68 6.35 4.20
N ALA A 429 23.86 5.80 3.29
CA ALA A 429 22.61 6.41 2.87
C ALA A 429 21.58 6.42 4.01
N ALA A 430 21.49 5.34 4.79
CA ALA A 430 20.69 5.31 6.00
C ALA A 430 21.07 6.42 6.99
N HIS A 431 22.37 6.59 7.28
CA HIS A 431 22.82 7.69 8.13
C HIS A 431 22.44 9.07 7.57
N PHE A 432 22.52 9.27 6.25
CA PHE A 432 22.09 10.52 5.64
C PHE A 432 20.59 10.77 5.83
N LEU A 433 19.75 9.76 5.59
CA LEU A 433 18.30 9.84 5.76
C LEU A 433 17.91 10.04 7.23
N SER A 434 18.61 9.40 8.17
CA SER A 434 18.44 9.63 9.61
C SER A 434 18.73 11.08 9.99
N GLY A 435 19.84 11.65 9.50
CA GLY A 435 20.16 13.06 9.70
C GLY A 435 19.12 14.00 9.11
N TRP A 436 18.57 13.70 7.93
CA TRP A 436 17.49 14.49 7.35
C TRP A 436 16.18 14.39 8.15
N ALA A 437 15.81 13.20 8.63
CA ALA A 437 14.64 13.04 9.50
C ALA A 437 14.78 13.85 10.79
N LEU A 438 15.96 13.84 11.43
CA LEU A 438 16.24 14.68 12.60
C LEU A 438 16.09 16.17 12.28
N TRP A 439 16.53 16.61 11.10
CA TRP A 439 16.34 18.00 10.67
C TRP A 439 14.85 18.38 10.56
N LEU A 440 14.02 17.50 9.99
CA LEU A 440 12.57 17.71 9.89
C LEU A 440 11.87 17.81 11.26
N GLN A 441 12.46 17.22 12.30
CA GLN A 441 11.97 17.26 13.68
C GLN A 441 12.49 18.47 14.48
N ASP A 442 13.13 19.44 13.84
CA ASP A 442 13.80 20.57 14.51
C ASP A 442 14.84 20.11 15.56
N ALA A 443 15.48 18.95 15.34
CA ALA A 443 16.50 18.45 16.26
C ALA A 443 17.70 19.41 16.34
N PRO A 444 18.47 19.38 17.44
CA PRO A 444 19.66 20.22 17.57
C PRO A 444 20.62 20.02 16.37
N PRO A 445 21.16 21.10 15.77
CA PRO A 445 22.05 20.98 14.60
C PRO A 445 23.25 20.06 14.79
N SER A 446 23.72 19.88 16.04
CA SER A 446 24.80 18.94 16.36
C SER A 446 24.41 17.47 16.19
N GLU A 447 23.14 17.12 16.40
CA GLU A 447 22.64 15.75 16.23
C GLU A 447 22.49 15.45 14.74
N VAL A 448 21.85 16.36 13.99
CA VAL A 448 21.78 16.31 12.51
C VAL A 448 23.18 16.16 11.91
N LEU A 449 24.13 17.03 12.30
CA LEU A 449 25.50 16.98 11.80
C LEU A 449 26.22 15.67 12.15
N THR A 450 25.90 15.03 13.28
CA THR A 450 26.52 13.76 13.67
C THR A 450 26.18 12.66 12.68
N GLU A 451 24.90 12.51 12.33
CA GLU A 451 24.44 11.51 11.37
C GLU A 451 24.98 11.79 9.96
N ILE A 452 24.89 13.05 9.49
CA ILE A 452 25.42 13.41 8.17
C ILE A 452 26.95 13.24 8.09
N THR A 453 27.67 13.44 9.19
CA THR A 453 29.11 13.15 9.27
C THR A 453 29.40 11.66 9.21
N ALA A 454 28.57 10.82 9.84
CA ALA A 454 28.71 9.36 9.76
C ALA A 454 28.56 8.88 8.30
N ALA A 455 27.54 9.38 7.59
CA ALA A 455 27.35 9.11 6.16
C ALA A 455 28.60 9.46 5.33
N ALA A 456 29.15 10.66 5.51
CA ALA A 456 30.35 11.10 4.80
C ALA A 456 31.62 10.31 5.17
N GLN A 457 31.72 9.77 6.40
CA GLN A 457 32.85 8.93 6.81
C GLN A 457 32.78 7.52 6.20
N LEU A 458 31.57 6.98 6.07
CA LEU A 458 31.32 5.66 5.47
C LEU A 458 31.48 5.71 3.94
N ALA A 459 31.12 6.82 3.31
CA ALA A 459 31.31 7.07 1.88
C ALA A 459 32.17 8.34 1.61
N PRO A 460 33.49 8.28 1.86
CA PRO A 460 34.37 9.46 1.81
C PRO A 460 34.58 10.04 0.40
N ASP A 461 34.28 9.26 -0.64
CA ASP A 461 34.35 9.69 -2.03
C ASP A 461 33.03 10.29 -2.53
N ASP A 462 31.98 10.33 -1.69
CA ASP A 462 30.68 10.92 -2.03
C ASP A 462 30.69 12.44 -1.78
N GLU A 463 30.80 13.20 -2.88
CA GLU A 463 30.85 14.66 -2.84
C GLU A 463 29.57 15.30 -2.26
N PHE A 464 28.42 14.63 -2.37
CA PHE A 464 27.15 15.16 -1.87
C PHE A 464 27.10 15.10 -0.34
N TYR A 465 27.52 14.00 0.28
CA TYR A 465 27.61 13.91 1.74
C TYR A 465 28.66 14.88 2.30
N ALA A 466 29.82 15.00 1.66
CA ALA A 466 30.83 15.97 2.05
C ALA A 466 30.30 17.42 1.98
N ALA A 467 29.54 17.77 0.94
CA ALA A 467 28.92 19.08 0.81
C ALA A 467 27.86 19.34 1.90
N ALA A 468 27.08 18.32 2.28
CA ALA A 468 26.10 18.43 3.35
C ALA A 468 26.76 18.65 4.72
N VAL A 469 27.85 17.94 5.02
CA VAL A 469 28.67 18.16 6.22
C VAL A 469 29.21 19.59 6.25
N ALA A 470 29.77 20.09 5.15
CA ALA A 470 30.29 21.45 5.09
C ALA A 470 29.21 22.50 5.37
N PHE A 471 28.04 22.36 4.74
CA PHE A 471 26.89 23.24 4.95
C PHE A 471 26.42 23.24 6.42
N LEU A 472 26.17 22.07 7.00
CA LEU A 472 25.68 21.95 8.39
C LEU A 472 26.73 22.30 9.45
N GLY A 473 28.01 22.09 9.14
CA GLY A 473 29.15 22.47 9.99
C GLY A 473 29.38 23.98 10.05
N GLY A 474 28.66 24.78 9.26
CA GLY A 474 28.86 26.22 9.15
C GLY A 474 30.19 26.59 8.50
N GLU A 475 30.84 25.63 7.83
CA GLU A 475 31.86 25.98 6.85
C GLU A 475 31.11 26.68 5.72
N GLU A 476 31.49 27.92 5.40
CA GLU A 476 30.95 28.57 4.21
C GLU A 476 31.16 27.58 3.07
N THR A 477 30.05 27.03 2.55
CA THR A 477 30.07 26.31 1.27
C THR A 477 30.92 27.19 0.37
N PRO A 478 31.97 26.68 -0.31
CA PRO A 478 32.64 27.48 -1.31
C PRO A 478 31.50 27.95 -2.20
N THR A 479 31.21 29.25 -2.09
CA THR A 479 30.22 29.91 -2.92
C THR A 479 30.59 29.41 -4.30
N ALA A 480 29.65 28.80 -5.02
CA ALA A 480 29.87 28.43 -6.41
C ALA A 480 30.75 29.54 -7.01
N ALA A 481 31.94 29.15 -7.46
CA ALA A 481 32.94 30.08 -7.97
C ALA A 481 32.37 30.65 -9.26
N ASP A 482 31.48 31.59 -9.04
CA ASP A 482 30.62 32.40 -9.87
C ASP A 482 29.71 33.12 -8.85
N THR A 483 30.35 33.89 -7.94
CA THR A 483 29.85 35.27 -7.88
C THR A 483 30.04 35.73 -9.31
N PRO A 484 28.97 36.00 -10.09
CA PRO A 484 29.18 36.71 -11.32
C PRO A 484 29.93 37.96 -10.86
N VAL A 485 31.19 38.09 -11.29
CA VAL A 485 31.69 39.44 -11.51
C VAL A 485 30.53 40.12 -12.22
N PRO A 486 30.03 41.29 -11.77
CA PRO A 486 29.07 42.05 -12.55
C PRO A 486 29.72 42.32 -13.91
N GLY A 487 29.55 41.35 -14.82
CA GLY A 487 29.76 41.45 -16.23
C GLY A 487 28.68 42.41 -16.65
N ALA A 488 29.08 43.37 -17.48
CA ALA A 488 28.26 44.49 -17.89
C ALA A 488 27.04 44.12 -18.75
N ASP A 489 26.58 42.87 -18.69
CA ASP A 489 25.56 42.30 -19.55
C ASP A 489 24.44 41.73 -18.66
N GLY A 490 23.35 42.50 -18.51
CA GLY A 490 22.15 42.08 -17.78
C GLY A 490 21.57 40.78 -18.32
N GLY A 491 20.93 40.00 -17.44
CA GLY A 491 20.17 38.80 -17.80
C GLY A 491 18.67 39.01 -17.56
N THR A 492 17.83 38.19 -18.16
CA THR A 492 16.35 38.27 -18.02
C THR A 492 15.82 37.00 -17.37
N ILE A 493 15.02 37.13 -16.32
CA ILE A 493 14.30 36.03 -15.66
C ILE A 493 12.91 35.92 -16.28
N TYR A 494 12.52 34.72 -16.71
CA TYR A 494 11.15 34.44 -17.16
C TYR A 494 10.41 33.63 -16.09
N PHE A 495 9.25 34.11 -15.66
CA PHE A 495 8.46 33.46 -14.62
C PHE A 495 6.96 33.59 -14.89
N SER A 496 6.17 32.63 -14.44
CA SER A 496 4.71 32.72 -14.48
C SER A 496 4.15 33.34 -13.20
N ALA A 497 3.16 34.22 -13.33
CA ALA A 497 2.43 34.80 -12.21
C ALA A 497 0.95 35.04 -12.56
N GLN A 498 0.09 34.98 -11.54
CA GLN A 498 -1.33 35.27 -11.68
C GLN A 498 -1.58 36.78 -11.65
N ASP A 499 -2.16 37.30 -12.72
CA ASP A 499 -2.66 38.68 -12.76
C ASP A 499 -3.98 38.78 -11.98
N ARG A 500 -3.94 39.45 -10.83
CA ARG A 500 -5.10 39.62 -9.94
C ARG A 500 -6.28 40.36 -10.58
N ALA A 501 -6.05 41.18 -11.61
CA ALA A 501 -7.13 41.93 -12.25
C ALA A 501 -7.93 41.08 -13.24
N SER A 502 -7.27 40.14 -13.90
CA SER A 502 -7.86 39.29 -14.94
C SER A 502 -8.05 37.84 -14.53
N ASP A 503 -7.48 37.43 -13.39
CA ASP A 503 -7.43 36.04 -12.90
C ASP A 503 -6.73 35.06 -13.87
N LYS A 504 -5.82 35.59 -14.70
CA LYS A 504 -5.08 34.82 -15.71
C LYS A 504 -3.65 34.56 -15.26
N GLN A 505 -3.13 33.38 -15.59
CA GLN A 505 -1.70 33.05 -15.44
C GLN A 505 -0.92 33.57 -16.64
N ASN A 506 0.08 34.41 -16.42
CA ASN A 506 0.86 35.02 -17.48
C ASN A 506 2.36 34.80 -17.25
N ILE A 507 3.15 34.78 -18.31
CA ILE A 507 4.62 34.76 -18.25
C ILE A 507 5.14 36.18 -18.38
N TYR A 508 5.99 36.57 -17.43
CA TYR A 508 6.67 37.85 -17.38
C TYR A 508 8.18 37.67 -17.56
N ALA A 509 8.83 38.69 -18.13
CA ALA A 509 10.27 38.87 -18.18
C ALA A 509 10.68 39.94 -17.18
N PHE A 510 11.71 39.68 -16.39
CA PHE A 510 12.31 40.65 -15.48
C PHE A 510 13.81 40.75 -15.76
N ASP A 511 14.24 41.90 -16.26
CA ASP A 511 15.65 42.17 -16.47
C ASP A 511 16.35 42.39 -15.13
N ILE A 512 17.46 41.70 -14.90
CA ILE A 512 18.26 41.81 -13.68
C ILE A 512 18.86 43.22 -13.63
N GLY A 513 18.37 44.02 -12.69
CA GLY A 513 18.68 45.45 -12.55
C GLY A 513 17.62 46.40 -13.10
N GLY A 514 16.55 45.86 -13.72
CA GLY A 514 15.34 46.59 -14.09
C GLY A 514 14.41 46.84 -12.89
N GLU A 515 13.49 47.79 -13.04
CA GLU A 515 12.53 48.17 -12.00
C GLU A 515 11.21 47.38 -12.08
N ASP A 516 10.81 46.96 -13.28
CA ASP A 516 9.50 46.36 -13.54
C ASP A 516 9.61 45.08 -14.38
N ALA A 517 8.69 44.15 -14.14
CA ALA A 517 8.51 42.97 -14.98
C ALA A 517 7.59 43.29 -16.18
N THR A 518 7.96 42.80 -17.36
CA THR A 518 7.22 43.00 -18.62
C THR A 518 6.46 41.74 -18.98
N LEU A 519 5.20 41.86 -19.36
CA LEU A 519 4.40 40.73 -19.85
C LEU A 519 4.95 40.22 -21.19
N VAL A 520 5.18 38.92 -21.29
CA VAL A 520 5.73 38.23 -22.47
C VAL A 520 4.66 37.36 -23.13
N VAL A 521 4.00 36.50 -22.34
CA VAL A 521 2.96 35.61 -22.83
C VAL A 521 1.75 35.68 -21.91
N GLU A 522 0.58 35.91 -22.50
CA GLU A 522 -0.70 35.80 -21.80
C GLU A 522 -1.17 34.35 -21.76
N GLU A 523 -1.75 33.92 -20.64
CA GLU A 523 -2.33 32.57 -20.45
C GLU A 523 -1.29 31.46 -20.66
N GLY A 524 -0.15 31.58 -19.96
CA GLY A 524 0.98 30.64 -20.05
C GLY A 524 1.63 30.37 -18.69
N ILE A 525 2.11 29.15 -18.49
CA ILE A 525 2.82 28.69 -17.29
C ILE A 525 4.09 27.90 -17.66
N GLN A 526 4.96 27.70 -16.67
CA GLN A 526 6.17 26.86 -16.78
C GLN A 526 7.12 27.27 -17.93
N PRO A 527 7.57 28.53 -17.97
CA PRO A 527 8.49 29.00 -19.01
C PRO A 527 9.82 28.22 -18.97
N ARG A 528 10.29 27.78 -20.14
CA ARG A 528 11.64 27.19 -20.32
C ARG A 528 12.31 27.77 -21.54
N MET A 529 13.48 28.38 -21.33
CA MET A 529 14.26 28.99 -22.40
C MET A 529 15.07 27.94 -23.16
N ARG A 530 15.10 28.05 -24.50
CA ARG A 530 16.04 27.30 -25.33
C ARG A 530 17.47 27.82 -25.09
N PRO A 531 18.51 26.97 -25.11
CA PRO A 531 19.88 27.40 -24.78
C PRO A 531 20.45 28.55 -25.62
N ASP A 532 19.88 28.83 -26.80
CA ASP A 532 20.28 29.95 -27.65
C ASP A 532 19.52 31.26 -27.35
N GLY A 533 18.60 31.26 -26.39
CA GLY A 533 17.83 32.42 -25.96
C GLY A 533 16.73 32.89 -26.91
N ALA A 534 16.54 32.22 -28.06
CA ALA A 534 15.63 32.71 -29.10
C ALA A 534 14.18 32.22 -28.94
N LEU A 535 13.97 31.10 -28.23
CA LEU A 535 12.66 30.47 -28.10
C LEU A 535 12.34 30.15 -26.64
N LEU A 536 11.17 30.59 -26.21
CA LEU A 536 10.57 30.27 -24.93
C LEU A 536 9.52 29.17 -25.12
N ALA A 537 9.75 27.98 -24.58
CA ALA A 537 8.73 26.94 -24.49
C ALA A 537 7.88 27.16 -23.23
N PHE A 538 6.57 26.92 -23.31
CA PHE A 538 5.65 27.07 -22.18
C PHE A 538 4.39 26.22 -22.34
N HIS A 539 3.65 26.01 -21.25
CA HIS A 539 2.34 25.40 -21.30
C HIS A 539 1.26 26.50 -21.35
N SER A 540 0.52 26.56 -22.44
CA SER A 540 -0.59 27.51 -22.65
C SER A 540 -1.84 27.02 -21.92
N THR A 541 -2.48 27.91 -21.18
CA THR A 541 -3.79 27.69 -20.53
C THR A 541 -4.95 28.26 -21.34
N ARG A 542 -4.68 28.79 -22.53
CA ARG A 542 -5.71 29.36 -23.41
C ARG A 542 -6.51 28.25 -24.07
N GLY A 543 -7.84 28.30 -24.02
CA GLY A 543 -8.70 27.18 -24.45
C GLY A 543 -8.57 26.78 -25.94
N ASP A 544 -8.18 27.70 -26.82
CA ASP A 544 -7.95 27.45 -28.26
C ASP A 544 -6.51 27.02 -28.58
N MET A 545 -5.60 27.05 -27.61
CA MET A 545 -4.19 26.64 -27.76
C MET A 545 -3.69 25.89 -26.52
N LEU A 546 -4.53 25.08 -25.89
CA LEU A 546 -4.20 24.37 -24.65
C LEU A 546 -3.02 23.42 -24.88
N GLY A 547 -2.03 23.40 -23.98
CA GLY A 547 -0.88 22.49 -24.04
C GLY A 547 0.44 23.18 -24.38
N LEU A 548 1.44 22.40 -24.81
CA LEU A 548 2.80 22.88 -25.06
C LEU A 548 2.87 23.81 -26.29
N ASN A 549 3.42 25.01 -26.10
CA ASN A 549 3.60 26.03 -27.12
C ASN A 549 5.02 26.63 -27.06
N GLY A 550 5.38 27.35 -28.12
CA GLY A 550 6.62 28.12 -28.22
C GLY A 550 6.33 29.61 -28.37
N TYR A 551 7.28 30.45 -28.01
CA TYR A 551 7.22 31.89 -28.26
C TYR A 551 8.61 32.37 -28.67
N ASN A 552 8.70 32.95 -29.86
CA ASN A 552 9.96 33.44 -30.41
C ASN A 552 10.19 34.89 -29.95
N LEU A 553 11.23 35.08 -29.14
CA LEU A 553 11.55 36.39 -28.54
C LEU A 553 12.08 37.41 -29.56
N ASP A 554 12.62 36.95 -30.69
CA ASP A 554 13.15 37.83 -31.74
C ASP A 554 12.04 38.34 -32.68
N THR A 555 11.00 37.52 -32.90
CA THR A 555 9.94 37.83 -33.87
C THR A 555 8.60 38.21 -33.24
N ASP A 556 8.45 38.04 -31.91
CA ASP A 556 7.18 38.20 -31.19
C ASP A 556 6.07 37.29 -31.76
N GLU A 557 6.48 36.12 -32.29
CA GLU A 557 5.58 35.12 -32.85
C GLU A 557 5.33 34.00 -31.82
N ARG A 558 4.05 33.69 -31.60
CA ARG A 558 3.58 32.52 -30.85
C ARG A 558 3.41 31.32 -31.78
#